data_AF-A0A6I9Z192-F1
#
_entry.id   AF-A0A6I9Z192-F1
#
_cell.length_a   1.000
_cell.length_b   1.000
_cell.length_c   1.000
_cell.angle_alpha   90.00
_cell.angle_beta   90.00
_cell.angle_gamma   90.00
#
_symmetry.space_group_name_H-M   'P 1'
#
loop_
_entity.id
_entity.type
_entity.pdbx_description
1 polymer ?
#
loop_
_entity_poly.entity_id
_entity_poly.type
_entity_poly.pdbx_seq_one_letter_code
_entity_poly.pdbx_strand_id
1 'polypeptide(L)'
;MLNPSSKLKGEKDWQKYEVARRLKKLVHRIRRQYRADWKSKELKKRQISVALYFIDKLALRAGNEKEEGETADTVGCCSLRVEHIALHSRQGGKENVVEFDFLGKDCIRYYNKVSVEKQVFKNLQLFMEEKEPGDSLFDKLSTTTLNKHLQDLMDGLTAKVFRTYNASITLQEQ
;
A
#
# COMPACT_ATOMS: atom_id res chain seq x y z
N MET A 1 -7.27 16.92 24.07
CA MET A 1 -8.14 15.98 23.30
C MET A 1 -9.13 15.33 24.27
N LEU A 2 -10.36 15.03 23.85
CA LEU A 2 -11.36 14.34 24.70
C LEU A 2 -11.08 12.84 24.85
N ASN A 3 -11.59 12.24 25.94
CA ASN A 3 -11.53 10.80 26.24
C ASN A 3 -12.15 9.97 25.09
N PRO A 4 -11.60 8.79 24.74
CA PRO A 4 -12.21 7.85 23.79
C PRO A 4 -13.70 7.54 24.03
N SER A 5 -14.17 7.53 25.28
CA SER A 5 -15.59 7.33 25.62
C SER A 5 -16.49 8.54 25.33
N SER A 6 -15.91 9.70 24.98
CA SER A 6 -16.70 10.88 24.63
C SER A 6 -17.46 10.69 23.32
N LYS A 7 -18.67 11.25 23.25
CA LYS A 7 -19.53 11.19 22.05
C LYS A 7 -18.78 11.56 20.77
N LEU A 8 -18.03 12.67 20.77
CA LEU A 8 -17.29 13.14 19.60
C LEU A 8 -16.21 12.15 19.12
N LYS A 9 -15.54 11.45 20.05
CA LYS A 9 -14.54 10.43 19.69
C LYS A 9 -15.22 9.16 19.20
N GLY A 10 -16.30 8.74 19.87
CA GLY A 10 -17.12 7.59 19.46
C GLY A 10 -17.72 7.75 18.07
N GLU A 11 -18.30 8.91 17.76
CA GLU A 11 -18.89 9.19 16.43
C GLU A 11 -17.85 9.11 15.31
N LYS A 12 -16.64 9.65 15.52
CA LYS A 12 -15.55 9.54 14.55
C LYS A 12 -15.09 8.10 14.36
N ASP A 13 -15.05 7.31 15.43
CA ASP A 13 -14.65 5.91 15.35
C ASP A 13 -15.71 5.05 14.67
N TRP A 14 -16.99 5.30 14.94
CA TRP A 14 -18.11 4.70 14.23
C TRP A 14 -18.06 5.03 12.73
N GLN A 15 -17.89 6.30 12.36
CA GLN A 15 -17.75 6.73 10.96
C GLN A 15 -16.56 6.05 10.27
N LYS A 16 -15.42 5.89 10.95
CA LYS A 16 -14.25 5.16 10.43
C LYS A 16 -14.64 3.74 9.99
N TYR A 17 -15.41 3.01 10.79
CA TYR A 17 -15.87 1.67 10.43
C TYR A 17 -16.95 1.69 9.34
N GLU A 18 -17.84 2.68 9.31
CA GLU A 18 -18.82 2.83 8.22
C GLU A 18 -18.14 3.05 6.87
N VAL A 19 -17.08 3.85 6.81
CA VAL A 19 -16.27 4.02 5.58
C VAL A 19 -15.66 2.69 5.13
N ALA A 20 -15.15 1.88 6.05
CA ALA A 20 -14.62 0.54 5.74
C ALA A 20 -15.73 -0.42 5.25
N ARG A 21 -16.94 -0.34 5.81
CA ARG A 21 -18.11 -1.11 5.34
C ARG A 21 -18.57 -0.67 3.95
N ARG A 22 -18.46 0.61 3.60
CA ARG A 22 -18.68 1.09 2.23
C ARG A 22 -17.63 0.53 1.27
N LEU A 23 -16.35 0.53 1.67
CA LEU A 23 -15.27 -0.09 0.89
C LEU A 23 -15.56 -1.56 0.60
N LYS A 24 -16.07 -2.35 1.57
CA LYS A 24 -16.47 -3.77 1.36
C LYS A 24 -17.35 -3.97 0.12
N LYS A 25 -18.29 -3.05 -0.13
CA LYS A 25 -19.22 -3.13 -1.28
C LYS A 25 -18.55 -2.81 -2.61
N LEU A 26 -17.48 -2.02 -2.61
CA LEU A 26 -16.81 -1.51 -3.82
C LEU A 26 -15.45 -2.16 -4.09
N VAL A 27 -14.88 -2.88 -3.13
CA VAL A 27 -13.49 -3.38 -3.18
C VAL A 27 -13.23 -4.24 -4.41
N HIS A 28 -14.17 -5.08 -4.82
CA HIS A 28 -14.00 -5.91 -6.02
C HIS A 28 -13.89 -5.07 -7.31
N ARG A 29 -14.63 -3.95 -7.41
CA ARG A 29 -14.52 -3.03 -8.54
C ARG A 29 -13.15 -2.34 -8.55
N ILE A 30 -12.69 -1.86 -7.39
CA ILE A 30 -11.37 -1.23 -7.23
C ILE A 30 -10.26 -2.22 -7.59
N ARG A 31 -10.37 -3.47 -7.14
CA ARG A 31 -9.43 -4.55 -7.46
C ARG A 31 -9.36 -4.85 -8.94
N ARG A 32 -10.50 -4.89 -9.64
CA ARG A 32 -10.50 -5.04 -11.10
C ARG A 32 -9.82 -3.85 -11.80
N GLN A 33 -10.07 -2.63 -11.32
CA GLN A 33 -9.49 -1.43 -11.91
C GLN A 33 -7.96 -1.40 -11.78
N TYR A 34 -7.41 -1.55 -10.57
CA TYR A 34 -5.95 -1.51 -10.41
C TYR A 34 -5.26 -2.66 -11.17
N ARG A 35 -5.91 -3.83 -11.29
CA ARG A 35 -5.40 -4.96 -12.08
C ARG A 35 -5.32 -4.64 -13.57
N ALA A 36 -6.31 -3.94 -14.11
CA ALA A 36 -6.29 -3.47 -15.48
C ALA A 36 -5.18 -2.41 -15.69
N ASP A 37 -5.05 -1.49 -14.74
CA ASP A 37 -4.10 -0.38 -14.81
C ASP A 37 -2.63 -0.79 -14.70
N TRP A 38 -2.33 -2.02 -14.25
CA TRP A 38 -0.97 -2.59 -14.35
C TRP A 38 -0.44 -2.67 -15.80
N LYS A 39 -1.34 -2.67 -16.79
CA LYS A 39 -0.99 -2.68 -18.22
C LYS A 39 -1.16 -1.30 -18.88
N SER A 40 -1.44 -0.25 -18.10
CA SER A 40 -1.60 1.12 -18.61
C SER A 40 -0.37 1.56 -19.41
N LYS A 41 -0.53 2.45 -20.39
CA LYS A 41 0.61 3.09 -21.07
C LYS A 41 1.31 4.11 -20.17
N GLU A 42 0.60 4.64 -19.18
CA GLU A 42 1.10 5.64 -18.25
C GLU A 42 1.80 4.99 -17.05
N LEU A 43 3.09 5.24 -16.88
CA LEU A 43 3.90 4.67 -15.79
C LEU A 43 3.34 5.01 -14.41
N LYS A 44 2.89 6.27 -14.21
CA LYS A 44 2.28 6.74 -12.97
C LYS A 44 1.07 5.89 -12.56
N LYS A 45 0.18 5.55 -13.52
CA LYS A 45 -0.97 4.66 -13.25
C LYS A 45 -0.52 3.26 -12.84
N ARG A 46 0.54 2.72 -13.46
CA ARG A 46 1.10 1.43 -13.04
C ARG A 46 1.63 1.48 -11.61
N GLN A 47 2.38 2.53 -11.26
CA GLN A 47 2.93 2.69 -9.91
C GLN A 47 1.83 2.84 -8.85
N ILE A 48 0.82 3.70 -9.08
CA ILE A 48 -0.36 3.82 -8.21
C ILE A 48 -1.02 2.46 -8.00
N SER A 49 -1.21 1.70 -9.08
CA SER A 49 -1.93 0.43 -9.07
C SER A 49 -1.15 -0.70 -8.38
N VAL A 50 0.17 -0.72 -8.50
CA VAL A 50 1.04 -1.66 -7.78
C VAL A 50 1.11 -1.30 -6.29
N ALA A 51 1.26 -0.03 -5.95
CA ALA A 51 1.25 0.41 -4.56
C ALA A 51 -0.11 0.13 -3.88
N LEU A 52 -1.22 0.37 -4.58
CA LEU A 52 -2.55 0.04 -4.08
C LEU A 52 -2.73 -1.47 -3.87
N TYR A 53 -2.19 -2.29 -4.76
CA TYR A 53 -2.16 -3.75 -4.59
C TYR A 53 -1.38 -4.16 -3.33
N PHE A 54 -0.22 -3.57 -3.04
CA PHE A 54 0.52 -3.85 -1.80
C PHE A 54 -0.25 -3.43 -0.54
N ILE A 55 -0.89 -2.26 -0.56
CA ILE A 55 -1.74 -1.82 0.55
C ILE A 55 -2.94 -2.76 0.75
N ASP A 56 -3.60 -3.18 -0.34
CA ASP A 56 -4.75 -4.07 -0.30
C ASP A 56 -4.39 -5.50 0.15
N LYS A 57 -3.28 -6.06 -0.33
CA LYS A 57 -2.91 -7.46 -0.08
C LYS A 57 -2.02 -7.68 1.13
N LEU A 58 -1.10 -6.75 1.38
CA LEU A 58 -0.09 -6.88 2.44
C LEU A 58 -0.38 -5.95 3.63
N ALA A 59 -1.46 -5.17 3.55
CA ALA A 59 -1.86 -4.22 4.59
C ALA A 59 -0.75 -3.22 4.97
N LEU A 60 0.12 -2.87 4.02
CA LEU A 60 1.16 -1.87 4.20
C LEU A 60 0.53 -0.50 4.53
N ARG A 61 1.23 0.29 5.34
CA ARG A 61 0.87 1.69 5.59
C ARG A 61 1.25 2.53 4.37
N ALA A 62 0.57 3.66 4.18
CA ALA A 62 0.82 4.55 3.04
C ALA A 62 2.28 5.02 2.96
N GLY A 63 2.89 5.41 4.08
CA GLY A 63 4.28 5.89 4.12
C GLY A 63 4.42 7.31 3.57
N ASN A 64 4.27 8.31 4.43
CA ASN A 64 4.55 9.69 4.04
C ASN A 64 6.07 9.88 3.96
N GLU A 65 6.49 10.78 3.07
CA GLU A 65 7.85 11.32 3.08
C GLU A 65 8.12 11.97 4.43
N LYS A 66 9.36 11.83 4.90
CA LYS A 66 9.86 12.46 6.11
C LYS A 66 11.07 13.29 5.76
N GLU A 67 11.34 14.32 6.54
CA GLU A 67 12.56 15.10 6.42
C GLU A 67 13.76 14.25 6.86
N GLU A 68 14.75 14.15 5.98
CA GLU A 68 15.99 13.40 6.21
C GLU A 68 16.78 14.03 7.36
N GLY A 69 17.34 13.19 8.24
CA GLY A 69 18.15 13.63 9.37
C GLY A 69 17.37 14.06 10.62
N GLU A 70 16.07 14.38 10.51
CA GLU A 70 15.25 14.74 11.67
C GLU A 70 14.52 13.55 12.31
N THR A 71 14.24 12.52 11.50
CA THR A 71 13.44 11.37 11.94
C THR A 71 14.15 10.06 11.64
N ALA A 72 13.80 9.03 12.41
CA ALA A 72 14.25 7.68 12.09
C ALA A 72 13.82 7.29 10.67
N ASP A 73 14.77 6.73 9.91
CA ASP A 73 14.56 6.25 8.56
C ASP A 73 13.63 5.03 8.58
N THR A 74 12.35 5.29 8.39
CA THR A 74 11.31 4.26 8.32
C THR A 74 10.40 4.57 7.14
N VAL A 75 10.05 3.54 6.39
CA VAL A 75 9.28 3.68 5.16
C VAL A 75 7.90 3.04 5.25
N GLY A 76 7.03 3.42 4.32
CA GLY A 76 5.79 2.71 4.02
C GLY A 76 5.65 2.54 2.51
N CYS A 77 4.48 2.11 2.04
CA CYS A 77 4.30 1.66 0.67
C CYS A 77 4.73 2.70 -0.39
N CYS A 78 4.32 3.97 -0.25
CA CYS A 78 4.64 5.04 -1.19
C CYS A 78 6.09 5.52 -1.08
N SER A 79 6.74 5.30 0.06
CA SER A 79 8.12 5.73 0.33
C SER A 79 9.13 4.57 0.30
N LEU A 80 8.75 3.42 -0.26
CA LEU A 80 9.70 2.33 -0.50
C LEU A 80 10.78 2.79 -1.48
N ARG A 81 12.03 2.51 -1.11
CA ARG A 81 13.22 2.58 -1.97
C ARG A 81 13.57 1.23 -2.59
N VAL A 82 14.39 1.24 -3.63
CA VAL A 82 14.83 0.03 -4.36
C VAL A 82 15.47 -1.00 -3.43
N GLU A 83 16.32 -0.58 -2.49
CA GLU A 83 17.02 -1.45 -1.53
C GLU A 83 16.10 -2.28 -0.62
N HIS A 84 14.85 -1.85 -0.43
CA HIS A 84 13.91 -2.51 0.48
C HIS A 84 13.22 -3.74 -0.13
N ILE A 85 13.41 -3.98 -1.43
CA ILE A 85 12.85 -5.13 -2.10
C ILE A 85 13.89 -5.88 -2.92
N ALA A 86 13.78 -7.21 -2.91
CA ALA A 86 14.51 -8.08 -3.83
C ALA A 86 13.52 -8.91 -4.66
N LEU A 87 13.82 -9.04 -5.96
CA LEU A 87 12.98 -9.73 -6.91
C LEU A 87 13.59 -11.09 -7.25
N HIS A 88 12.87 -12.16 -6.92
CA HIS A 88 13.28 -13.54 -7.21
C HIS A 88 12.32 -14.15 -8.22
N SER A 89 12.80 -14.43 -9.44
CA SER A 89 11.96 -15.06 -10.48
C SER A 89 11.41 -16.42 -10.02
N ARG A 90 12.21 -17.18 -9.26
CA ARG A 90 11.79 -18.42 -8.60
C ARG A 90 12.47 -18.57 -7.24
N GLN A 91 11.71 -18.83 -6.18
CA GLN A 91 12.24 -19.07 -4.83
C GLN A 91 11.29 -19.97 -4.04
N GLY A 92 11.82 -21.01 -3.38
CA GLY A 92 11.02 -21.92 -2.54
C GLY A 92 9.86 -22.58 -3.29
N GLY A 93 10.05 -22.95 -4.56
CA GLY A 93 9.01 -23.54 -5.41
C GLY A 93 7.95 -22.55 -5.94
N LYS A 94 8.00 -21.28 -5.55
CA LYS A 94 7.09 -20.23 -6.01
C LYS A 94 7.75 -19.38 -7.10
N GLU A 95 6.95 -18.87 -8.03
CA GLU A 95 7.39 -17.92 -9.05
C GLU A 95 7.07 -16.48 -8.64
N ASN A 96 7.78 -15.52 -9.23
CA ASN A 96 7.53 -14.08 -9.07
C ASN A 96 7.50 -13.65 -7.60
N VAL A 97 8.54 -14.03 -6.84
CA VAL A 97 8.62 -13.77 -5.40
C VAL A 97 9.25 -12.41 -5.16
N VAL A 98 8.56 -11.57 -4.40
CA VAL A 98 9.07 -10.29 -3.90
C VAL A 98 9.42 -10.48 -2.43
N GLU A 99 10.69 -10.30 -2.12
CA GLU A 99 11.21 -10.21 -0.76
C GLU A 99 11.16 -8.74 -0.34
N PHE A 100 10.47 -8.46 0.76
CA PHE A 100 10.41 -7.15 1.39
C PHE A 100 11.24 -7.19 2.67
N ASP A 101 12.09 -6.19 2.86
CA ASP A 101 12.86 -6.02 4.09
C ASP A 101 13.09 -4.53 4.36
N PHE A 102 12.35 -3.97 5.32
CA PHE A 102 12.46 -2.56 5.67
C PHE A 102 11.99 -2.26 7.09
N LEU A 103 12.39 -1.12 7.63
CA LEU A 103 11.89 -0.62 8.90
C LEU A 103 10.60 0.20 8.67
N GLY A 104 9.49 -0.26 9.26
CA GLY A 104 8.22 0.44 9.23
C GLY A 104 8.04 1.39 10.42
N LYS A 105 6.78 1.81 10.65
CA LYS A 105 6.40 2.63 11.81
C LYS A 105 6.98 2.07 13.11
N ASP A 106 7.51 2.97 13.95
CA ASP A 106 8.13 2.66 15.24
C ASP A 106 9.39 1.76 15.10
N CYS A 107 10.07 1.84 13.96
CA CYS A 107 11.28 1.06 13.61
C CYS A 107 11.07 -0.46 13.64
N ILE A 108 9.84 -0.93 13.51
CA ILE A 108 9.52 -2.35 13.47
C ILE A 108 9.85 -2.89 12.08
N ARG A 109 10.78 -3.86 12.02
CA ARG A 109 11.15 -4.54 10.78
C ARG A 109 9.95 -5.28 10.17
N TYR A 110 9.67 -5.01 8.91
CA TYR A 110 8.76 -5.79 8.08
C TYR A 110 9.62 -6.65 7.15
N TYR A 111 9.63 -7.96 7.42
CA TYR A 111 10.27 -8.96 6.56
C TYR A 111 9.20 -9.91 6.01
N ASN A 112 9.12 -10.05 4.68
CA ASN A 112 8.15 -10.96 4.07
C ASN A 112 8.59 -11.41 2.67
N LYS A 113 8.32 -12.67 2.33
CA LYS A 113 8.49 -13.22 0.98
C LYS A 113 7.14 -13.61 0.42
N VAL A 114 6.68 -12.84 -0.57
CA VAL A 114 5.34 -13.03 -1.16
C VAL A 114 5.43 -13.27 -2.65
N SER A 115 4.74 -14.31 -3.12
CA SER A 115 4.52 -14.51 -4.56
C SER A 115 3.46 -13.52 -5.03
N VAL A 116 3.80 -12.73 -6.05
CA VAL A 116 2.91 -11.71 -6.61
C VAL A 116 2.47 -12.09 -8.02
N GLU A 117 1.44 -11.42 -8.52
CA GLU A 117 0.99 -11.62 -9.89
C GLU A 117 2.11 -11.23 -10.89
N LYS A 118 2.26 -12.01 -11.98
CA LYS A 118 3.33 -11.84 -12.97
C LYS A 118 3.47 -10.40 -13.49
N GLN A 119 2.36 -9.70 -13.70
CA GLN A 119 2.38 -8.32 -14.16
C GLN A 119 2.90 -7.34 -13.10
N VAL A 120 2.62 -7.61 -11.81
CA VAL A 120 3.19 -6.82 -10.71
C VAL A 120 4.69 -7.01 -10.66
N PHE A 121 5.17 -8.25 -10.74
CA PHE A 121 6.61 -8.54 -10.74
C PHE A 121 7.34 -7.85 -11.90
N LYS A 122 6.82 -7.96 -13.13
CA LYS A 122 7.38 -7.26 -14.30
C LYS A 122 7.39 -5.74 -14.15
N ASN A 123 6.33 -5.17 -13.57
CA ASN A 123 6.29 -3.74 -13.32
C ASN A 123 7.32 -3.32 -12.26
N LEU A 124 7.55 -4.14 -11.22
CA LEU A 124 8.61 -3.86 -10.24
C LEU A 124 9.99 -3.88 -10.87
N GLN A 125 10.28 -4.83 -11.77
CA GLN A 125 11.53 -4.83 -12.54
C GLN A 125 11.70 -3.51 -13.29
N LEU A 126 10.68 -3.09 -14.03
CA LEU A 126 10.66 -1.80 -14.73
C LEU A 126 10.82 -0.60 -13.78
N PHE A 127 10.26 -0.65 -12.58
CA PHE A 127 10.36 0.45 -11.61
C PHE A 127 11.74 0.56 -10.97
N MET A 128 12.56 -0.50 -11.07
CA MET A 128 13.94 -0.57 -10.57
C MET A 128 14.99 -0.35 -11.67
N GLU A 129 14.59 -0.31 -12.94
CA GLU A 129 15.51 -0.03 -14.06
C GLU A 129 16.10 1.37 -13.92
N GLU A 130 17.42 1.49 -14.15
CA GLU A 130 18.19 2.73 -14.10
C GLU A 130 18.08 3.49 -12.74
N LYS A 131 17.95 2.75 -11.64
CA LYS A 131 17.89 3.29 -10.28
C LYS A 131 18.95 2.70 -9.36
N GLU A 132 19.44 3.54 -8.47
CA GLU A 132 20.33 3.16 -7.37
C GLU A 132 19.55 2.61 -6.18
N PRO A 133 20.19 1.87 -5.24
CA PRO A 133 19.50 1.28 -4.09
C PRO A 133 18.72 2.29 -3.23
N GLY A 134 19.23 3.52 -3.09
CA GLY A 134 18.60 4.61 -2.34
C GLY A 134 17.47 5.33 -3.09
N ASP A 135 17.23 5.03 -4.36
CA ASP A 135 16.19 5.73 -5.13
C ASP A 135 14.79 5.22 -4.77
N SER A 136 13.80 6.12 -4.88
CA SER A 136 12.39 5.78 -4.71
C SER A 136 11.92 4.73 -5.71
N LEU A 137 11.38 3.62 -5.20
CA LEU A 137 10.77 2.57 -6.02
C LEU A 137 9.59 3.13 -6.83
N PHE A 138 8.77 3.98 -6.21
CA PHE A 138 7.62 4.64 -6.85
C PHE A 138 7.87 6.14 -7.07
N ASP A 139 8.77 6.48 -7.98
CA ASP A 139 9.22 7.86 -8.26
C ASP A 139 8.16 8.80 -8.86
N LYS A 140 7.01 8.28 -9.31
CA LYS A 140 5.87 9.07 -9.82
C LYS A 140 4.68 9.07 -8.86
N LEU A 141 4.86 8.54 -7.64
CA LEU A 141 3.84 8.38 -6.61
C LEU A 141 4.19 9.16 -5.34
N SER A 142 3.16 9.63 -4.65
CA SER A 142 3.24 10.13 -3.29
C SER A 142 1.96 9.75 -2.54
N THR A 143 1.93 9.85 -1.21
CA THR A 143 0.71 9.55 -0.44
C THR A 143 -0.43 10.50 -0.78
N THR A 144 -0.13 11.76 -1.10
CA THR A 144 -1.11 12.75 -1.55
C THR A 144 -1.74 12.33 -2.87
N THR A 145 -0.94 11.94 -3.86
CA THR A 145 -1.45 11.50 -5.17
C THR A 145 -2.23 10.18 -5.06
N LEU A 146 -1.78 9.24 -4.22
CA LEU A 146 -2.51 8.01 -3.95
C LEU A 146 -3.88 8.28 -3.31
N ASN A 147 -3.94 9.10 -2.25
CA ASN A 147 -5.19 9.39 -1.57
C ASN A 147 -6.14 10.21 -2.44
N LYS A 148 -5.64 11.10 -3.29
CA LYS A 148 -6.47 11.79 -4.28
C LYS A 148 -7.12 10.79 -5.24
N HIS A 149 -6.33 9.86 -5.80
CA HIS A 149 -6.87 8.80 -6.65
C HIS A 149 -7.92 7.94 -5.94
N LEU A 150 -7.69 7.60 -4.67
CA LEU A 150 -8.64 6.83 -3.86
C LEU A 150 -9.95 7.59 -3.59
N GLN A 151 -9.85 8.89 -3.29
CA GLN A 151 -11.01 9.75 -3.08
C GLN A 151 -11.91 9.80 -4.33
N ASP A 152 -11.34 9.79 -5.53
CA ASP A 152 -12.09 9.74 -6.80
C ASP A 152 -12.84 8.39 -6.98
N LEU A 153 -12.32 7.30 -6.40
CA LEU A 153 -12.94 5.97 -6.48
C LEU A 153 -14.10 5.78 -5.47
N MET A 154 -14.00 6.42 -4.31
CA MET A 154 -15.01 6.42 -3.27
C MET A 154 -14.79 7.59 -2.31
N ASP A 155 -15.83 8.38 -2.05
CA ASP A 155 -15.76 9.49 -1.11
C ASP A 155 -15.31 9.04 0.31
N GLY A 156 -14.29 9.71 0.83
CA GLY A 156 -13.66 9.43 2.11
C GLY A 156 -12.67 8.25 2.09
N LEU A 157 -12.39 7.66 0.92
CA LEU A 157 -11.45 6.56 0.80
C LEU A 157 -10.01 7.07 0.87
N THR A 158 -9.23 6.44 1.75
CA THR A 158 -7.81 6.69 1.92
C THR A 158 -7.09 5.36 2.14
N ALA A 159 -5.77 5.33 1.99
CA ALA A 159 -4.97 4.11 2.15
C ALA A 159 -5.20 3.43 3.53
N LYS A 160 -5.41 4.20 4.60
CA LYS A 160 -5.68 3.67 5.95
C LYS A 160 -6.98 2.84 6.03
N VAL A 161 -7.97 3.14 5.18
CA VAL A 161 -9.27 2.45 5.19
C VAL A 161 -9.10 0.98 4.81
N PHE A 162 -8.17 0.65 3.91
CA PHE A 162 -7.87 -0.74 3.54
C PHE A 162 -7.41 -1.58 4.73
N ARG A 163 -6.58 -1.01 5.63
CA ARG A 163 -6.12 -1.72 6.83
C ARG A 163 -7.29 -2.00 7.79
N THR A 164 -8.16 -1.03 8.02
CA THR A 164 -9.39 -1.21 8.82
C THR A 164 -10.29 -2.27 8.19
N TYR A 165 -10.52 -2.17 6.87
CA TYR A 165 -11.34 -3.10 6.11
C TYR A 165 -10.82 -4.54 6.20
N ASN A 166 -9.54 -4.76 5.87
CA ASN A 166 -8.92 -6.09 5.88
C ASN A 166 -8.92 -6.74 7.27
N ALA A 167 -8.60 -5.97 8.32
CA ALA A 167 -8.63 -6.48 9.69
C ALA A 167 -10.05 -6.89 10.10
N SER A 168 -11.04 -6.05 9.83
CA SER A 168 -12.44 -6.29 10.20
C SER A 168 -13.07 -7.44 9.42
N ILE A 169 -12.82 -7.55 8.12
CA ILE A 169 -13.40 -8.63 7.31
C ILE A 169 -12.76 -9.98 7.63
N THR A 170 -11.44 -10.03 7.83
CA THR A 170 -10.75 -11.27 8.20
C THR A 170 -11.27 -11.80 9.52
N LEU A 171 -11.45 -10.94 10.54
CA LEU A 171 -12.00 -11.36 11.82
C LEU A 171 -13.46 -11.85 11.72
N GLN A 172 -14.26 -11.27 10.83
CA GLN A 172 -15.65 -11.69 10.62
C GLN A 172 -15.77 -13.06 9.94
N GLU A 173 -14.78 -13.43 9.11
CA GLU A 173 -14.77 -14.67 8.31
C GLU A 173 -14.06 -15.85 8.99
N GLN A 174 -13.41 -15.63 10.14
CA GLN A 174 -12.87 -16.68 11.00
C GLN A 174 -13.95 -17.24 11.94
#